data_AF-A0A7J8WV80-F1
#
_entry.id   AF-A0A7J8WV80-F1
#
_cell.length_a   1.000
_cell.length_b   1.000
_cell.length_c   1.000
_cell.angle_alpha   90.00
_cell.angle_beta   90.00
_cell.angle_gamma   90.00
#
_symmetry.space_group_name_H-M   'P 1'
#
loop_
_entity.id
_entity.type
_entity.pdbx_description
1 polymer ?
#
loop_
_entity_poly.entity_id
_entity_poly.type
_entity_poly.pdbx_seq_one_letter_code
_entity_poly.pdbx_strand_id
1 'polypeptide(L)'
;MAMDQVVSDRDSEDEVDDDVADFEDRRMLDDFVDVTKDEKQIMHLWNSFVRKQRVLADGHIPWACEAFSNLHGRNLVKAPALIWCWRLFMIKLWNHGILDARTMNNCNIILEQYEKQDLHPIKG
;
A
#
# COMPACT_ATOMS: atom_id res chain seq x y z
N MET A 1 -18.73 24.19 -26.09
CA MET A 1 -18.32 24.21 -24.67
C MET A 1 -19.39 24.97 -23.91
N ALA A 2 -20.07 24.30 -22.96
CA ALA A 2 -21.15 24.92 -22.21
C ALA A 2 -20.55 25.99 -21.27
N MET A 3 -21.10 27.21 -21.32
CA MET A 3 -20.65 28.38 -20.56
C MET A 3 -20.68 28.18 -19.03
N ASP A 4 -21.27 27.09 -18.57
CA ASP A 4 -21.42 26.72 -17.16
C ASP A 4 -20.16 26.09 -16.54
N GLN A 5 -19.21 25.59 -17.35
CA GLN A 5 -17.93 25.09 -16.83
C GLN A 5 -16.85 26.17 -16.62
N VAL A 6 -17.10 27.40 -17.07
CA VAL A 6 -16.13 28.51 -16.97
C VAL A 6 -16.26 29.28 -15.65
N VAL A 7 -17.34 29.06 -14.88
CA VAL A 7 -17.63 29.74 -13.59
C VAL A 7 -17.33 28.84 -12.38
N SER A 8 -16.81 27.63 -12.62
CA SER A 8 -16.33 26.76 -11.57
C SER A 8 -14.87 27.12 -11.28
N ASP A 9 -14.64 27.84 -10.18
CA ASP A 9 -13.31 28.18 -9.61
C ASP A 9 -12.54 26.95 -9.08
N ARG A 10 -12.90 25.74 -9.53
CA ARG A 10 -12.14 24.49 -9.29
C ARG A 10 -11.08 24.38 -10.36
N ASP A 11 -9.92 24.94 -10.06
CA ASP A 11 -8.72 24.67 -10.81
C ASP A 11 -8.16 23.30 -10.38
N SER A 12 -8.29 22.29 -11.25
CA SER A 12 -7.76 20.94 -11.04
C SER A 12 -6.34 20.76 -11.60
N GLU A 13 -5.68 21.84 -12.06
CA GLU A 13 -4.37 21.77 -12.71
C GLU A 13 -3.21 21.41 -11.75
N ASP A 14 -3.40 21.56 -10.43
CA ASP A 14 -2.42 21.18 -9.39
C ASP A 14 -2.64 19.77 -8.81
N GLU A 15 -3.60 19.00 -9.35
CA GLU A 15 -3.79 17.59 -8.94
C GLU A 15 -2.70 16.71 -9.57
N VAL A 16 -1.93 16.01 -8.72
CA VAL A 16 -0.93 15.03 -9.17
C VAL A 16 -1.65 13.84 -9.82
N ASP A 17 -1.33 13.55 -11.08
CA ASP A 17 -1.81 12.34 -11.76
C ASP A 17 -1.21 11.09 -11.11
N ASP A 18 -2.04 10.38 -10.35
CA ASP A 18 -1.65 9.20 -9.58
C ASP A 18 -1.15 8.04 -10.46
N ASP A 19 -1.62 7.94 -11.70
CA ASP A 19 -1.23 6.90 -12.65
C ASP A 19 0.15 7.20 -13.23
N VAL A 20 0.42 8.47 -13.55
CA VAL A 20 1.77 8.94 -13.93
C VAL A 20 2.75 8.71 -12.78
N ALA A 21 2.37 9.08 -11.56
CA ALA A 21 3.20 8.89 -10.38
C ALA A 21 3.48 7.40 -10.10
N ASP A 22 2.50 6.52 -10.29
CA ASP A 22 2.69 5.06 -10.18
C ASP A 22 3.64 4.52 -11.25
N PHE A 23 3.57 5.03 -12.48
CA PHE A 23 4.46 4.63 -13.56
C PHE A 23 5.90 5.06 -13.31
N GLU A 24 6.11 6.32 -12.89
CA GLU A 24 7.43 6.84 -12.59
C GLU A 24 8.09 6.14 -11.40
N ASP A 25 7.32 5.86 -10.34
CA ASP A 25 7.78 5.13 -9.16
C ASP A 25 8.27 3.71 -9.52
N ARG A 26 7.51 2.97 -10.34
CA ARG A 26 7.96 1.65 -10.83
C ARG A 26 9.27 1.73 -11.60
N ARG A 27 9.37 2.71 -12.50
CA ARG A 27 10.57 2.90 -13.32
C ARG A 27 11.78 3.22 -12.43
N MET A 28 11.62 4.08 -11.44
CA MET A 28 12.69 4.40 -10.49
C MET A 28 13.10 3.20 -9.64
N LEU A 29 12.13 2.39 -9.19
CA LEU A 29 12.40 1.18 -8.41
C LEU A 29 13.18 0.13 -9.24
N ASP A 30 12.96 0.07 -10.55
CA ASP A 30 13.66 -0.87 -11.42
C ASP A 30 15.19 -0.64 -11.46
N ASP A 31 15.66 0.58 -11.21
CA ASP A 31 17.09 0.94 -11.20
C ASP A 31 17.88 0.37 -9.99
N PHE A 32 17.20 -0.06 -8.92
CA PHE A 32 17.86 -0.65 -7.75
C PHE A 32 18.27 -2.12 -7.99
N VAL A 33 19.56 -2.37 -8.21
CA VAL A 33 20.08 -3.72 -8.52
C VAL A 33 20.18 -4.65 -7.31
N ASP A 34 20.17 -4.08 -6.10
CA ASP A 34 20.31 -4.78 -4.82
C ASP A 34 18.97 -5.09 -4.15
N VAL A 35 17.86 -4.71 -4.77
CA VAL A 35 16.50 -4.94 -4.27
C VAL A 35 15.82 -6.00 -5.13
N THR A 36 15.22 -7.01 -4.49
CA THR A 36 14.52 -8.08 -5.20
C THR A 36 13.23 -7.59 -5.87
N LYS A 37 12.73 -8.34 -6.86
CA LYS A 37 11.48 -8.00 -7.56
C LYS A 37 10.28 -7.90 -6.60
N ASP A 38 10.21 -8.80 -5.63
CA ASP A 38 9.11 -8.85 -4.65
C ASP A 38 9.19 -7.67 -3.67
N GLU A 39 10.40 -7.28 -3.24
CA GLU A 39 10.61 -6.09 -2.42
C GLU A 39 10.22 -4.81 -3.17
N LYS A 40 10.66 -4.66 -4.44
CA LYS A 40 10.23 -3.54 -5.30
C LYS A 40 8.72 -3.48 -5.44
N GLN A 41 8.06 -4.64 -5.59
CA GLN A 41 6.61 -4.69 -5.70
C GLN A 41 5.92 -4.21 -4.41
N ILE A 42 6.40 -4.60 -3.24
CA ILE A 42 5.86 -4.09 -1.96
C ILE A 42 6.14 -2.60 -1.80
N MET A 43 7.36 -2.13 -2.13
CA MET A 43 7.70 -0.71 -2.10
C MET A 43 6.76 0.10 -2.99
N HIS A 44 6.53 -0.34 -4.22
CA HIS A 44 5.63 0.32 -5.15
C HIS A 44 4.19 0.38 -4.62
N LEU A 45 3.65 -0.75 -4.15
CA LEU A 45 2.30 -0.79 -3.58
C LEU A 45 2.18 0.16 -2.38
N TRP A 46 3.18 0.19 -1.51
CA TRP A 46 3.20 1.07 -0.34
C TRP A 46 3.31 2.55 -0.73
N ASN A 47 4.18 2.91 -1.67
CA ASN A 47 4.33 4.28 -2.17
C ASN A 47 3.04 4.78 -2.82
N SER A 48 2.39 3.95 -3.64
CA SER A 48 1.08 4.22 -4.23
C SER A 48 0.03 4.45 -3.14
N PHE A 49 -0.03 3.57 -2.14
CA PHE A 49 -0.97 3.68 -1.02
C PHE A 49 -0.77 4.96 -0.20
N VAL A 50 0.47 5.25 0.19
CA VAL A 50 0.83 6.44 0.99
C VAL A 50 0.41 7.73 0.27
N ARG A 51 0.64 7.80 -1.05
CA ARG A 51 0.25 8.96 -1.85
C ARG A 51 -1.27 9.07 -1.96
N LYS A 52 -1.97 8.02 -2.40
CA LYS A 52 -3.42 7.99 -2.59
C LYS A 52 -4.21 8.23 -1.31
N GLN A 53 -3.72 7.73 -0.17
CA GLN A 53 -4.34 7.91 1.14
C GLN A 53 -3.81 9.14 1.90
N ARG A 54 -2.88 9.90 1.31
CA ARG A 54 -2.28 11.10 1.90
C ARG A 54 -1.74 10.85 3.31
N VAL A 55 -0.92 9.80 3.46
CA VAL A 55 -0.27 9.45 4.72
C VAL A 55 0.89 10.42 4.96
N LEU A 56 0.62 11.51 5.68
CA LEU A 56 1.58 12.63 5.84
C LEU A 56 2.39 12.62 7.15
N ALA A 57 2.04 11.80 8.14
CA ALA A 57 2.64 11.84 9.47
C ALA A 57 2.86 10.44 10.02
N ASP A 58 3.90 10.28 10.85
CA ASP A 58 4.23 9.00 11.51
C ASP A 58 3.06 8.45 12.33
N GLY A 59 2.28 9.34 12.95
CA GLY A 59 1.07 8.97 13.69
C GLY A 59 -0.03 8.30 12.84
N HIS A 60 0.03 8.42 11.51
CA HIS A 60 -0.88 7.73 10.60
C HIS A 60 -0.42 6.31 10.25
N ILE A 61 0.85 5.97 10.45
CA ILE A 61 1.44 4.70 10.02
C ILE A 61 0.73 3.49 10.64
N PRO A 62 0.32 3.50 11.92
CA PRO A 62 -0.43 2.39 12.48
C PRO A 62 -1.73 2.08 11.72
N TRP A 63 -2.52 3.11 11.44
CA TRP A 63 -3.74 2.97 10.63
C TRP A 63 -3.42 2.55 9.19
N ALA A 64 -2.40 3.17 8.59
CA ALA A 64 -1.98 2.89 7.21
C ALA A 64 -1.58 1.42 7.02
N CYS A 65 -0.87 0.81 7.97
CA CYS A 65 -0.50 -0.60 7.92
C CYS A 65 -1.73 -1.53 7.94
N GLU A 66 -2.72 -1.25 8.80
CA GLU A 66 -3.95 -2.04 8.86
C GLU A 66 -4.79 -1.86 7.58
N ALA A 67 -4.91 -0.63 7.09
CA ALA A 67 -5.63 -0.31 5.86
C ALA A 67 -4.96 -0.91 4.62
N PHE A 68 -3.62 -0.87 4.53
CA PHE A 68 -2.85 -1.53 3.47
C PHE A 68 -3.03 -3.05 3.49
N SER A 69 -2.96 -3.65 4.68
CA SER A 69 -3.19 -5.10 4.85
C SER A 69 -4.60 -5.52 4.43
N ASN A 70 -5.60 -4.66 4.67
CA ASN A 70 -6.96 -4.88 4.17
C ASN A 70 -7.05 -4.74 2.65
N LEU A 71 -6.45 -3.70 2.08
CA LEU A 71 -6.54 -3.41 0.64
C LEU A 71 -5.85 -4.50 -0.21
N HIS A 72 -4.67 -4.94 0.22
CA HIS A 72 -3.84 -5.88 -0.55
C HIS A 72 -3.86 -7.31 -0.02
N GLY A 73 -4.59 -7.58 1.08
CA GLY A 73 -4.57 -8.86 1.80
C GLY A 73 -4.74 -10.08 0.90
N ARG A 74 -5.76 -10.08 0.02
CA ARG A 74 -5.98 -11.18 -0.94
C ARG A 74 -4.79 -11.45 -1.87
N ASN A 75 -4.11 -10.40 -2.33
CA ASN A 75 -2.96 -10.56 -3.22
C ASN A 75 -1.72 -11.01 -2.44
N LEU A 76 -1.53 -10.49 -1.23
CA LEU A 76 -0.42 -10.86 -0.36
C LEU A 76 -0.49 -12.34 0.02
N VAL A 77 -1.65 -12.84 0.47
CA VAL A 77 -1.78 -14.24 0.91
C VAL A 77 -1.59 -15.26 -0.20
N LYS A 78 -1.84 -14.87 -1.47
CA LYS A 78 -1.61 -15.72 -2.65
C LYS A 78 -0.15 -15.78 -3.09
N ALA A 79 0.68 -14.85 -2.61
CA ALA A 79 2.06 -14.70 -3.02
C ALA A 79 2.99 -14.77 -1.79
N PRO A 80 3.52 -15.96 -1.44
CA PRO A 80 4.35 -16.15 -0.25
C PRO A 80 5.51 -15.15 -0.13
N ALA A 81 6.19 -14.84 -1.22
CA ALA A 81 7.29 -13.87 -1.20
C ALA A 81 6.82 -12.45 -0.84
N LEU A 82 5.66 -12.00 -1.34
CA LEU A 82 5.12 -10.67 -1.08
C LEU A 82 4.62 -10.53 0.37
N ILE A 83 3.92 -11.52 0.92
CA ILE A 83 3.50 -11.48 2.32
C ILE A 83 4.71 -11.48 3.27
N TRP A 84 5.79 -12.19 2.92
CA TRP A 84 7.05 -12.14 3.67
C TRP A 84 7.69 -10.76 3.60
N CYS A 85 7.79 -10.15 2.40
CA CYS A 85 8.30 -8.79 2.23
C CYS A 85 7.48 -7.77 3.04
N TRP A 86 6.15 -7.90 3.05
CA TRP A 86 5.28 -7.04 3.87
C TRP A 86 5.53 -7.20 5.37
N ARG A 87 5.69 -8.43 5.87
CA ARG A 87 6.05 -8.68 7.28
C ARG A 87 7.41 -8.08 7.64
N LEU A 88 8.42 -8.22 6.77
CA LEU A 88 9.74 -7.61 6.96
C LEU A 88 9.66 -6.08 6.97
N PHE A 89 8.81 -5.48 6.14
CA PHE A 89 8.58 -4.05 6.16
C PHE A 89 7.96 -3.57 7.48
N MET A 90 6.95 -4.27 8.00
CA MET A 90 6.38 -3.96 9.33
C MET A 90 7.44 -4.08 10.45
N ILE A 91 8.32 -5.08 10.38
CA ILE A 91 9.45 -5.21 11.33
C ILE A 91 10.42 -4.02 11.20
N LYS A 92 10.71 -3.56 9.98
CA LYS A 92 11.51 -2.34 9.77
C LYS A 92 10.85 -1.13 10.43
N LEU A 93 9.55 -0.92 10.24
CA LEU A 93 8.82 0.19 10.88
C LEU A 93 8.84 0.11 12.41
N TRP A 94 8.68 -1.10 12.96
CA TRP A 94 8.82 -1.34 14.39
C TRP A 94 10.20 -0.93 14.90
N ASN A 95 11.27 -1.37 14.22
CA ASN A 95 12.64 -1.10 14.67
C ASN A 95 12.97 0.40 14.70
N HIS A 96 12.26 1.22 13.91
CA HIS A 96 12.38 2.67 13.91
C HIS A 96 11.43 3.36 14.91
N GLY A 97 10.64 2.61 15.68
CA GLY A 97 9.69 3.16 16.66
C GLY A 97 8.43 3.77 16.04
N ILE A 98 8.18 3.53 14.75
CA ILE A 98 7.04 4.09 14.00
C ILE A 98 5.80 3.20 14.14
N LEU A 99 5.99 1.89 14.34
CA LEU A 99 4.93 0.90 14.46
C LEU A 99 5.02 0.14 15.79
N ASP A 100 3.89 -0.14 16.42
CA ASP A 100 3.82 -0.90 17.68
C ASP A 100 3.36 -2.37 17.51
N ALA A 101 3.44 -3.15 18.59
CA ALA A 101 3.08 -4.58 18.62
C ALA A 101 1.64 -4.87 18.39
N ARG A 102 0.79 -4.01 18.92
CA ARG A 102 -0.64 -4.17 18.78
C ARG A 102 -0.98 -4.06 17.30
N THR A 103 -0.47 -3.04 16.61
CA THR A 103 -0.72 -2.86 15.18
C THR A 103 -0.11 -3.98 14.33
N MET A 104 1.13 -4.39 14.61
CA MET A 104 1.74 -5.51 13.87
C MET A 104 0.93 -6.81 14.03
N ASN A 105 0.43 -7.08 15.24
CA ASN A 105 -0.45 -8.22 15.50
C ASN A 105 -1.79 -8.08 14.76
N ASN A 106 -2.41 -6.89 14.79
CA ASN A 106 -3.66 -6.63 14.06
C ASN A 106 -3.52 -6.88 12.56
N CYS A 107 -2.42 -6.41 11.95
CA CYS A 107 -2.12 -6.64 10.54
C CYS A 107 -2.01 -8.14 10.22
N ASN A 108 -1.35 -8.93 11.08
CA ASN A 108 -1.26 -10.38 10.90
C ASN A 108 -2.63 -11.07 11.06
N ILE A 109 -3.46 -10.65 12.01
CA ILE A 109 -4.84 -11.16 12.14
C ILE A 109 -5.65 -10.88 10.86
N ILE A 110 -5.53 -9.68 10.28
CA ILE A 110 -6.18 -9.35 9.00
C ILE A 110 -5.71 -10.32 7.89
N LEU A 111 -4.40 -10.55 7.77
CA LEU A 111 -3.84 -11.46 6.77
C LEU A 111 -4.31 -12.92 6.97
N GLU A 112 -4.34 -13.40 8.22
CA GLU A 112 -4.86 -14.74 8.54
C GLU A 112 -6.34 -14.91 8.15
N GLN A 113 -7.14 -13.86 8.27
CA GLN A 113 -8.54 -13.90 7.82
C GLN A 113 -8.62 -14.10 6.29
N TYR A 114 -7.75 -13.42 5.53
CA TYR A 114 -7.66 -13.62 4.08
C TYR A 114 -7.13 -15.01 3.71
N GLU A 115 -6.13 -15.54 4.43
CA GLU A 115 -5.65 -16.91 4.21
C GLU A 115 -6.78 -17.94 4.40
N LYS A 116 -7.56 -17.82 5.49
CA LYS A 116 -8.70 -18.72 5.77
C LYS A 116 -9.81 -18.62 4.73
N GLN A 117 -10.07 -17.43 4.19
CA GLN A 117 -11.06 -17.23 3.12
C GLN A 117 -10.61 -17.87 1.80
N ASP A 118 -9.31 -17.84 1.47
CA ASP A 118 -8.79 -18.45 0.23
C ASP A 118 -8.81 -19.99 0.31
N LEU A 119 -8.62 -20.56 1.51
CA LEU A 119 -8.76 -21.99 1.79
C LEU A 119 -10.20 -22.52 1.68
N HIS A 120 -11.20 -21.65 1.88
CA HIS A 120 -12.62 -21.99 1.77
C HIS A 120 -13.32 -21.09 0.74
N PRO A 121 -13.07 -21.30 -0.57
CA PRO A 121 -13.80 -20.57 -1.59
C PRO A 121 -15.29 -20.89 -1.45
N ILE A 122 -16.10 -19.86 -1.20
CA ILE A 122 -17.56 -19.97 -1.20
C ILE A 122 -17.94 -20.51 -2.57
N LYS A 123 -18.37 -21.77 -2.63
CA LYS A 123 -18.91 -22.38 -3.84
C LYS A 123 -20.21 -21.65 -4.16
N GLY A 124 -20.18 -20.79 -5.19
CA GLY A 124 -21.36 -20.26 -5.85
C GLY A 124 -22.04 -21.32 -6.70
#